data_AF-A0A212CEP1-F1
#
_entry.id   AF-A0A212CEP1-F1
#
_cell.length_a   1.000
_cell.length_b   1.000
_cell.length_c   1.000
_cell.angle_alpha   90.00
_cell.angle_beta   90.00
_cell.angle_gamma   90.00
#
_symmetry.space_group_name_H-M   'P 1'
#
loop_
_entity.id
_entity.type
_entity.pdbx_description
1 polymer ?
#
loop_
_entity_poly.entity_id
_entity_poly.type
_entity_poly.pdbx_seq_one_letter_code
_entity_poly.pdbx_strand_id
1 'polypeptide(L)'
;MFSTRLTSDKTLQTENRYGLQADREADSTEGLDEDMIVTQSQTNFICPITQLEMKKPVKNKVCGHTYDEEAIVRMIESKHRRKKKACCPKVGCSHIDMRISDLIQDEALRRAIENHNKKRRRQST
;
A
#
# COMPACT_ATOMS: atom_id res chain seq x y z
N MET A 1 37.13 -41.51 13.92
CA MET A 1 37.03 -40.03 13.96
C MET A 1 35.99 -39.64 12.92
N PHE A 2 34.75 -39.20 13.15
CA PHE A 2 33.90 -38.81 14.28
C PHE A 2 32.49 -39.35 13.89
N SER A 3 31.82 -40.26 14.60
CA SER A 3 30.93 -40.06 15.76
C SER A 3 30.13 -38.74 15.77
N THR A 4 28.80 -38.84 15.61
CA THR A 4 27.72 -38.38 16.52
C THR A 4 26.43 -38.08 15.71
N ARG A 5 25.30 -38.75 15.96
CA ARG A 5 24.20 -38.52 16.96
C ARG A 5 22.94 -38.04 16.22
N LEU A 6 21.92 -38.89 16.17
CA LEU A 6 20.75 -38.93 17.07
C LEU A 6 19.69 -37.86 16.76
N THR A 7 18.53 -38.42 16.41
CA THR A 7 17.17 -37.89 16.42
C THR A 7 16.88 -36.80 17.44
N SER A 8 16.09 -35.81 17.05
CA SER A 8 15.19 -35.11 17.97
C SER A 8 13.96 -34.63 17.23
N ASP A 9 12.98 -35.52 17.19
CA ASP A 9 11.56 -35.21 17.17
C ASP A 9 11.24 -34.32 18.39
N LYS A 10 10.56 -33.19 18.14
CA LYS A 10 9.77 -32.51 19.17
C LYS A 10 8.51 -31.95 18.53
N THR A 11 7.49 -32.81 18.43
CA THR A 11 6.11 -32.39 18.62
C THR A 11 5.96 -31.69 19.96
N LEU A 12 5.41 -30.47 19.99
CA LEU A 12 4.69 -29.98 21.17
C LEU A 12 3.39 -29.31 20.73
N GLN A 13 2.35 -30.09 21.00
CA GLN A 13 0.93 -29.87 20.89
C GLN A 13 0.55 -28.73 21.86
N THR A 14 0.03 -27.62 21.35
CA THR A 14 -0.53 -26.56 22.18
C THR A 14 -1.90 -27.00 22.66
N GLU A 15 -1.92 -27.52 23.88
CA GLU A 15 -3.08 -28.01 24.59
C GLU A 15 -4.09 -26.91 24.90
N ASN A 16 -5.33 -27.27 24.60
CA ASN A 16 -6.59 -26.62 24.89
C ASN A 16 -6.83 -26.48 26.40
N ARG A 17 -7.16 -25.28 26.89
CA ARG A 17 -7.72 -25.11 28.25
C ARG A 17 -8.80 -24.04 28.29
N TYR A 18 -9.98 -24.37 27.77
CA TYR A 18 -11.22 -23.73 28.18
C TYR A 18 -11.69 -24.35 29.49
N GLY A 19 -11.75 -23.54 30.56
CA GLY A 19 -12.41 -23.86 31.81
C GLY A 19 -13.55 -22.88 32.07
N LEU A 20 -14.77 -23.41 32.25
CA LEU A 20 -15.91 -22.76 32.93
C LEU A 20 -15.55 -22.65 34.44
N GLN A 21 -16.06 -21.73 35.28
CA GLN A 21 -17.43 -21.27 35.50
C GLN A 21 -17.44 -20.16 36.60
N ALA A 22 -18.58 -19.46 36.72
CA ALA A 22 -19.18 -18.89 37.93
C ALA A 22 -19.19 -17.35 38.13
N ASP A 23 -20.41 -16.84 37.96
CA ASP A 23 -21.13 -15.67 38.48
C ASP A 23 -20.65 -15.02 39.79
N ARG A 24 -20.52 -13.67 39.77
CA ARG A 24 -20.83 -12.75 40.88
C ARG A 24 -20.82 -11.27 40.42
N GLU A 25 -21.90 -10.56 40.74
CA GLU A 25 -22.07 -9.11 40.56
C GLU A 25 -21.19 -8.31 41.53
N ALA A 26 -20.54 -7.24 41.07
CA ALA A 26 -20.30 -6.01 41.83
C ALA A 26 -19.75 -4.90 40.91
N ASP A 27 -20.52 -3.83 40.85
CA ASP A 27 -20.15 -2.42 40.80
C ASP A 27 -18.65 -2.03 40.76
N SER A 28 -18.38 -0.98 39.97
CA SER A 28 -17.23 -0.08 40.00
C SER A 28 -16.29 -0.12 38.79
N THR A 29 -16.30 1.04 38.11
CA THR A 29 -15.14 1.82 37.66
C THR A 29 -14.42 1.45 36.36
N GLU A 30 -14.38 2.47 35.49
CA GLU A 30 -13.32 2.77 34.52
C GLU A 30 -13.33 1.90 33.26
N GLY A 31 -14.22 2.25 32.33
CA GLY A 31 -14.07 1.87 30.94
C GLY A 31 -12.83 2.57 30.36
N LEU A 32 -11.72 1.85 30.41
CA LEU A 32 -10.45 2.15 29.78
C LEU A 32 -10.69 2.68 28.34
N ASP A 33 -10.38 3.95 28.10
CA ASP A 33 -10.10 4.46 26.76
C ASP A 33 -8.77 3.82 26.33
N GLU A 34 -8.85 2.61 25.79
CA GLU A 34 -7.73 1.96 25.13
C GLU A 34 -7.26 2.87 23.99
N ASP A 35 -6.08 3.48 24.18
CA ASP A 35 -5.40 4.31 23.19
C ASP A 35 -5.43 3.66 21.79
N MET A 36 -6.38 4.07 20.95
CA MET A 36 -6.51 3.53 19.60
C MET A 36 -5.36 4.04 18.73
N ILE A 37 -4.33 3.21 18.55
CA ILE A 37 -3.22 3.52 17.64
C ILE A 37 -3.73 3.47 16.20
N VAL A 38 -4.03 4.64 15.63
CA VAL A 38 -4.35 4.78 14.21
C VAL A 38 -3.09 4.49 13.39
N THR A 39 -2.97 3.27 12.86
CA THR A 39 -1.95 2.98 11.85
C THR A 39 -2.40 3.55 10.51
N GLN A 40 -1.81 4.67 10.10
CA GLN A 40 -2.03 5.22 8.78
C GLN A 40 -1.33 4.33 7.75
N SER A 41 -2.09 3.53 7.01
CA SER A 41 -1.57 2.88 5.80
C SER A 41 -1.09 3.98 4.85
N GLN A 42 0.22 4.05 4.58
CA GLN A 42 0.80 5.08 3.72
C GLN A 42 0.46 4.77 2.26
N THR A 43 -0.66 5.31 1.77
CA THR A 43 -0.93 5.38 0.34
C THR A 43 -0.02 6.46 -0.26
N ASN A 44 0.93 6.05 -1.11
CA ASN A 44 1.84 6.97 -1.77
C ASN A 44 1.07 7.83 -2.79
N PHE A 45 0.91 9.13 -2.49
CA PHE A 45 0.26 10.09 -3.39
C PHE A 45 1.22 10.81 -4.34
N ILE A 46 2.53 10.58 -4.18
CA ILE A 46 3.57 11.26 -4.94
C ILE A 46 3.83 10.56 -6.27
N CYS A 47 3.79 11.33 -7.36
CA CYS A 47 4.11 10.83 -8.69
C CYS A 47 5.62 10.57 -8.82
N PRO A 48 6.06 9.39 -9.30
CA PRO A 48 7.48 9.10 -9.46
C PRO A 48 8.16 9.92 -10.57
N ILE A 49 7.39 10.58 -11.46
CA ILE A 49 7.90 11.41 -12.55
C ILE A 49 8.07 12.87 -12.11
N THR A 50 7.03 13.46 -11.51
CA THR A 50 7.02 14.88 -11.15
C THR A 50 7.51 15.14 -9.72
N GLN A 51 7.55 14.11 -8.86
CA GLN A 51 7.83 14.23 -7.43
C GLN A 51 6.84 15.16 -6.71
N LEU A 52 5.65 15.34 -7.28
CA LEU A 52 4.55 16.11 -6.71
C LEU A 52 3.37 15.19 -6.44
N GLU A 53 2.45 15.65 -5.59
CA GLU A 53 1.17 14.98 -5.37
C GLU A 53 0.39 14.86 -6.69
N MET A 54 -0.10 13.66 -6.99
CA MET A 54 -0.86 13.37 -8.21
C MET A 54 -2.19 14.12 -8.22
N LYS A 55 -2.54 14.75 -9.34
CA LYS A 55 -3.85 15.41 -9.52
C LYS A 55 -4.84 14.47 -10.21
N LYS A 56 -4.37 13.78 -11.24
CA LYS A 56 -5.14 12.80 -12.02
C LYS A 56 -4.38 11.48 -12.05
N PRO A 57 -4.52 10.64 -11.01
CA PRO A 57 -3.77 9.40 -10.94
C PRO A 57 -4.28 8.42 -12.00
N VAL A 58 -3.35 7.88 -12.80
CA VAL A 58 -3.59 6.79 -13.76
C VAL A 58 -2.64 5.64 -13.49
N LYS A 59 -3.14 4.41 -13.59
CA LYS A 59 -2.36 3.18 -13.41
C LYS A 59 -2.12 2.50 -14.74
N ASN A 60 -0.92 1.99 -14.96
CA ASN A 60 -0.68 1.09 -16.08
C ASN A 60 -1.23 -0.30 -15.73
N LYS A 61 -2.17 -0.82 -16.54
CA LYS A 61 -2.82 -2.12 -16.32
C LYS A 61 -1.88 -3.33 -16.39
N VAL A 62 -0.71 -3.18 -17.02
CA VAL A 62 0.27 -4.26 -17.19
C VAL A 62 1.18 -4.40 -15.96
N CYS A 63 1.68 -3.29 -15.41
CA CYS A 63 2.62 -3.33 -14.28
C CYS A 63 2.05 -2.82 -12.95
N GLY A 64 0.83 -2.28 -12.94
CA GLY A 64 0.12 -1.82 -11.75
C GLY A 64 0.62 -0.52 -11.13
N HIS A 65 1.64 0.13 -11.70
CA HIS A 65 2.20 1.37 -11.17
C HIS A 65 1.36 2.58 -11.56
N THR A 66 1.30 3.55 -10.64
CA THR A 66 0.46 4.76 -10.76
C THR A 66 1.31 6.02 -10.97
N TYR A 67 0.79 6.95 -11.76
CA TYR A 67 1.44 8.20 -12.15
C TYR A 67 0.41 9.32 -12.24
N ASP A 68 0.88 10.56 -12.30
CA ASP A 68 0.04 11.66 -12.76
C ASP A 68 -0.14 11.56 -14.29
N GLU A 69 -1.39 11.68 -14.76
CA GLU A 69 -1.80 11.51 -16.16
C GLU A 69 -0.98 12.37 -17.13
N GLU A 70 -0.89 13.67 -16.87
CA GLU A 70 -0.23 14.61 -17.78
C GLU A 70 1.27 14.30 -17.88
N ALA A 71 1.87 13.89 -16.76
CA ALA A 71 3.29 13.55 -16.70
C ALA A 71 3.61 12.27 -17.49
N ILE A 72 2.82 11.22 -17.29
CA ILE A 72 3.07 9.92 -17.95
C ILE A 72 2.78 9.98 -19.44
N VAL A 73 1.71 10.66 -19.87
CA VAL A 73 1.37 10.82 -21.29
C VAL A 73 2.48 11.58 -22.02
N ARG A 74 2.91 12.73 -21.48
CA ARG A 74 4.01 13.51 -22.06
C ARG A 74 5.31 12.70 -22.17
N MET A 75 5.62 11.88 -21.17
CA MET A 75 6.80 11.01 -21.20
C MET A 75 6.71 9.95 -22.30
N ILE A 76 5.57 9.26 -22.42
CA ILE A 76 5.34 8.24 -23.44
C ILE A 76 5.43 8.85 -24.85
N GLU A 77 4.72 9.95 -25.09
CA GLU A 77 4.75 10.65 -26.38
C GLU A 77 6.16 11.11 -26.75
N SER A 78 6.92 11.66 -25.80
CA SER A 78 8.30 12.11 -26.03
C SER A 78 9.22 10.97 -26.46
N LYS A 79 9.01 9.75 -25.95
CA LYS A 79 9.78 8.55 -26.36
C LYS A 79 9.34 8.08 -27.76
N HIS A 80 8.04 8.02 -28.02
CA HIS A 80 7.50 7.63 -29.31
C HIS A 80 7.93 8.58 -30.44
N ARG A 81 7.96 9.90 -30.21
CA ARG A 81 8.50 10.86 -31.20
C ARG A 81 9.96 10.61 -31.56
N ARG A 82 10.74 10.01 -30.65
CA ARG A 82 12.14 9.60 -30.88
C ARG A 82 12.26 8.16 -31.39
N LYS A 83 11.15 7.53 -31.81
CA LYS A 83 11.05 6.12 -32.23
C LYS A 83 11.59 5.14 -31.18
N LYS A 84 11.45 5.46 -29.89
CA LYS A 84 11.85 4.61 -28.76
C LYS A 84 10.62 4.14 -27.98
N LYS A 85 10.72 2.94 -27.40
CA LYS A 85 9.73 2.44 -26.45
C LYS A 85 9.80 3.21 -25.13
N ALA A 86 8.67 3.40 -24.49
CA ALA A 86 8.59 4.03 -23.17
C ALA A 86 8.64 2.97 -22.07
N CYS A 87 9.64 3.03 -21.20
CA CYS A 87 9.75 2.15 -20.04
C CYS A 87 9.02 2.73 -18.83
N CYS A 88 8.53 1.85 -17.95
CA CYS A 88 8.00 2.22 -16.66
C CYS A 88 9.02 3.04 -15.85
N PRO A 89 8.66 4.23 -15.34
CA PRO A 89 9.58 5.08 -14.59
C PRO A 89 9.70 4.66 -13.11
N LYS A 90 8.92 3.68 -12.64
CA LYS A 90 9.12 3.11 -11.31
C LYS A 90 10.41 2.31 -11.30
N VAL A 91 11.33 2.69 -10.40
CA VAL A 91 12.60 1.99 -10.18
C VAL A 91 12.34 0.51 -9.91
N GLY A 92 13.10 -0.36 -10.59
CA GLY A 92 13.00 -1.81 -10.47
C GLY A 92 11.89 -2.48 -11.30
N CYS A 93 11.07 -1.71 -12.03
CA CYS A 93 10.07 -2.30 -12.92
C CYS A 93 10.69 -2.71 -14.27
N SER A 94 10.43 -3.95 -14.71
CA SER A 94 10.93 -4.51 -15.97
C SER A 94 10.04 -4.24 -17.19
N HIS A 95 8.94 -3.51 -17.03
CA HIS A 95 8.01 -3.24 -18.12
C HIS A 95 8.53 -2.10 -19.03
N ILE A 96 8.88 -2.44 -20.28
CA ILE A 96 9.60 -1.56 -21.22
C ILE A 96 8.78 -1.07 -22.43
N ASP A 97 7.53 -1.51 -22.60
CA ASP A 97 6.68 -1.18 -23.76
C ASP A 97 5.35 -0.55 -23.32
N MET A 98 5.42 0.59 -22.64
CA MET A 98 4.22 1.30 -22.19
C MET A 98 3.51 2.03 -23.33
N ARG A 99 2.19 1.87 -23.37
CA ARG A 99 1.30 2.58 -24.30
C ARG A 99 0.28 3.40 -23.55
N ILE A 100 -0.17 4.49 -24.17
CA ILE A 100 -1.22 5.35 -23.61
C ILE A 100 -2.52 4.53 -23.39
N SER A 101 -2.80 3.58 -24.28
CA SER A 101 -3.95 2.65 -24.18
C SER A 101 -3.89 1.68 -23.00
N ASP A 102 -2.76 1.59 -22.30
CA ASP A 102 -2.59 0.73 -21.13
C ASP A 102 -2.78 1.51 -19.83
N LEU A 103 -2.94 2.83 -19.91
CA LEU A 103 -3.25 3.69 -18.78
C LEU A 103 -4.75 3.69 -18.52
N ILE A 104 -5.12 3.41 -17.26
CA ILE A 104 -6.49 3.41 -16.78
C ILE A 104 -6.58 4.38 -15.60
N GLN A 105 -7.67 5.14 -15.48
CA GLN A 105 -7.88 6.01 -14.33
C GLN A 105 -7.88 5.21 -13.02
N ASP A 106 -7.18 5.72 -12.01
CA ASP A 106 -7.15 5.15 -10.67
C ASP A 106 -8.13 5.92 -9.76
N GLU A 107 -9.42 5.67 -9.96
CA GLU A 107 -10.50 6.33 -9.22
C GLU A 107 -10.41 6.13 -7.71
N ALA A 108 -9.90 4.98 -7.28
CA ALA A 108 -9.69 4.69 -5.86
C ALA A 108 -8.61 5.61 -5.28
N LEU A 109 -7.47 5.72 -5.95
CA LEU A 109 -6.39 6.62 -5.51
C LEU A 109 -6.82 8.09 -5.59
N ARG A 110 -7.54 8.48 -6.64
CA ARG A 110 -8.07 9.84 -6.80
C ARG A 110 -8.93 10.24 -5.59
N ARG A 111 -9.89 9.40 -5.21
CA ARG A 111 -10.73 9.62 -4.03
C ARG A 111 -9.92 9.66 -2.73
N ALA A 112 -8.89 8.82 -2.61
CA ALA A 112 -8.00 8.83 -1.44
C ALA A 112 -7.24 10.15 -1.30
N ILE A 113 -6.69 10.69 -2.40
CA ILE A 113 -6.01 11.99 -2.46
C ILE A 113 -6.97 13.12 -2.09
N GLU A 114 -8.16 13.14 -2.68
CA GLU A 114 -9.19 14.16 -2.39
C GLU A 114 -9.59 14.15 -0.91
N ASN A 115 -9.81 12.96 -0.34
CA ASN A 115 -10.14 12.80 1.07
C ASN A 115 -9.00 13.24 1.99
N HIS A 116 -7.76 12.91 1.64
CA HIS A 116 -6.57 13.34 2.40
C HIS A 116 -6.44 14.87 2.40
N ASN A 117 -6.61 15.51 1.25
CA ASN A 117 -6.56 16.96 1.12
C ASN A 117 -7.67 17.66 1.89
N LYS A 118 -8.89 17.11 1.90
CA LYS A 118 -10.00 17.64 2.68
C LYS A 118 -9.71 17.59 4.18
N LYS A 119 -9.11 16.50 4.67
CA LYS A 119 -8.71 16.36 6.09
C LYS A 119 -7.60 17.34 6.45
N ARG A 120 -6.56 17.47 5.61
CA ARG A 120 -5.46 18.43 5.81
C ARG A 120 -5.96 19.87 5.96
N ARG A 121 -6.87 20.31 5.08
CA ARG A 121 -7.45 21.66 5.14
C ARG A 121 -8.17 21.95 6.46
N ARG A 122 -8.86 20.96 7.04
CA ARG A 122 -9.58 21.11 8.31
C ARG A 122 -8.65 21.20 9.53
N GLN A 123 -7.47 20.59 9.46
CA GLN A 123 -6.48 20.60 10.54
C GLN A 123 -5.63 21.88 10.56
N SER A 124 -5.65 22.66 9.47
CA SER A 124 -4.93 23.93 9.36
C SER A 124 -5.77 25.15 9.79
N THR A 125 -6.99 24.93 10.28
CA THR A 125 -7.88 25.97 10.84
C THR A 125 -7.90 25.83 12.36
#